data_AF-A0A257YE81-F1
#
_entry.id   AF-A0A257YE81-F1
#
_cell.length_a   1.000
_cell.length_b   1.000
_cell.length_c   1.000
_cell.angle_alpha   90.00
_cell.angle_beta   90.00
_cell.angle_gamma   90.00
#
_symmetry.space_group_name_H-M   'P 1'
#
loop_
_entity.id
_entity.type
_entity.pdbx_description
1 polymer ?
#
loop_
_entity_poly.entity_id
_entity_poly.type
_entity_poly.pdbx_seq_one_letter_code
_entity_poly.pdbx_strand_id
1 'polypeptide(L)'
;MIFSNQLIFSDQQAITATAVSTNVVDLQATGTVYKAGSALTRDLGPGEPISLLVQCTEVFATLTSLTVTLETSDATNLTSSRVHWSSGAVAAASLIAGYKFPVI
;
A
#
# COMPACT_ATOMS: atom_id res chain seq x y z
N MET A 1 -6.72 -2.42 17.10
CA MET A 1 -7.03 -2.34 15.66
C MET A 1 -7.50 -3.70 15.22
N ILE A 2 -8.61 -3.79 14.48
CA ILE A 2 -9.12 -5.04 13.93
C ILE A 2 -8.84 -5.04 12.43
N PHE A 3 -8.38 -6.17 11.89
CA PHE A 3 -8.07 -6.32 10.47
C PHE A 3 -9.09 -7.22 9.80
N SER A 4 -9.58 -6.81 8.64
CA SER A 4 -10.32 -7.70 7.74
C SER A 4 -9.33 -8.43 6.85
N ASN A 5 -9.47 -9.75 6.72
CA ASN A 5 -8.57 -10.57 5.90
C ASN A 5 -8.56 -10.16 4.42
N GLN A 6 -9.67 -9.58 3.93
CA GLN A 6 -9.79 -9.10 2.55
C GLN A 6 -9.04 -7.77 2.30
N LEU A 7 -8.68 -7.05 3.37
CA LEU A 7 -8.00 -5.76 3.29
C LEU A 7 -6.51 -5.86 3.68
N ILE A 8 -5.97 -7.07 3.78
CA ILE A 8 -4.55 -7.30 4.03
C ILE A 8 -3.80 -7.28 2.69
N PHE A 9 -2.94 -6.27 2.52
CA PHE A 9 -2.06 -6.15 1.36
C PHE A 9 -0.88 -7.13 1.41
N SER A 10 -0.37 -7.43 2.61
CA SER A 10 0.77 -8.31 2.80
C SER A 10 0.81 -8.83 4.24
N ASP A 11 1.20 -10.09 4.41
CA ASP A 11 1.47 -10.72 5.71
C ASP A 11 2.90 -11.27 5.70
N GLN A 12 3.76 -10.72 6.55
CA GLN A 12 5.15 -11.14 6.76
C GLN A 12 5.95 -11.36 5.47
N GLN A 13 5.79 -10.48 4.50
CA GLN A 13 6.55 -10.55 3.26
C GLN A 13 8.03 -10.20 3.50
N ALA A 14 8.90 -11.14 3.16
CA ALA A 14 10.34 -10.90 3.15
C ALA A 14 10.71 -9.96 1.99
N ILE A 15 11.11 -8.73 2.31
CA ILE A 15 11.57 -7.74 1.32
C ILE A 15 13.09 -7.81 1.22
N THR A 16 13.60 -8.48 0.17
CA THR A 16 15.04 -8.60 -0.11
C THR A 16 15.51 -7.70 -1.25
N ALA A 17 14.58 -7.15 -2.02
CA ALA A 17 14.75 -6.15 -3.08
C ALA A 17 13.46 -5.33 -3.20
N THR A 18 13.41 -4.32 -4.09
CA THR A 18 12.17 -3.61 -4.41
C THR A 18 11.10 -4.60 -4.87
N ALA A 19 10.02 -4.69 -4.10
CA ALA A 19 8.94 -5.64 -4.33
C ALA A 19 7.58 -4.98 -4.05
N VAL A 20 6.58 -5.35 -4.84
CA VAL A 20 5.17 -5.00 -4.61
C VAL A 20 4.60 -5.89 -3.51
N SER A 21 3.56 -5.43 -2.82
CA SER A 21 2.81 -6.24 -1.85
C SER A 21 2.33 -7.57 -2.44
N THR A 22 2.27 -8.63 -1.63
CA THR A 22 1.84 -9.97 -2.10
C THR A 22 0.38 -10.02 -2.54
N ASN A 23 -0.45 -9.11 -2.04
CA ASN A 23 -1.84 -8.97 -2.40
C ASN A 23 -2.16 -7.53 -2.81
N VAL A 24 -3.16 -7.39 -3.68
CA VAL A 24 -3.69 -6.11 -4.14
C VAL A 24 -5.16 -6.06 -3.76
N VAL A 25 -5.57 -4.98 -3.09
CA VAL A 25 -6.99 -4.75 -2.79
C VAL A 25 -7.65 -4.18 -4.04
N ASP A 26 -8.52 -4.98 -4.67
CA ASP A 26 -9.34 -4.52 -5.79
C ASP A 26 -10.53 -3.72 -5.26
N LEU A 27 -10.59 -2.44 -5.67
CA LEU A 27 -11.72 -1.57 -5.33
C LEU A 27 -12.92 -1.81 -6.24
N GLN A 28 -12.84 -2.72 -7.22
CA GLN A 28 -13.82 -3.02 -8.26
C GLN A 28 -14.12 -1.83 -9.18
N ALA A 29 -14.45 -2.15 -10.44
CA ALA A 29 -14.80 -1.14 -11.43
C ALA A 29 -16.02 -0.31 -10.97
N THR A 30 -15.93 1.00 -11.15
CA THR A 30 -17.10 1.89 -11.02
C THR A 30 -17.96 1.78 -12.27
N GLY A 31 -19.26 1.99 -12.14
CA GLY A 31 -20.17 1.94 -13.29
C GLY A 31 -19.76 2.92 -14.41
N THR A 32 -19.97 2.50 -15.65
CA THR A 32 -19.81 3.35 -16.84
C THR A 32 -21.14 4.05 -17.14
N VAL A 33 -21.13 5.38 -17.23
CA VAL A 33 -22.32 6.14 -17.63
C VAL A 33 -22.69 5.83 -19.08
N TYR A 34 -23.98 5.83 -19.41
CA TYR A 34 -24.43 5.55 -20.78
C TYR A 34 -23.78 6.51 -21.79
N LYS A 35 -23.06 5.96 -22.78
CA LYS A 35 -22.25 6.66 -23.80
C LYS A 35 -20.96 7.32 -23.33
N ALA A 36 -20.48 7.06 -22.12
CA ALA A 36 -19.14 7.48 -21.69
C ALA A 36 -18.05 6.53 -22.23
N GLY A 37 -16.92 7.09 -22.68
CA GLY A 37 -15.79 6.32 -23.22
C GLY A 37 -14.91 5.62 -22.17
N SER A 38 -15.10 5.93 -20.88
CA SER A 38 -14.37 5.33 -19.75
C SER A 38 -15.28 5.14 -18.54
N ALA A 39 -14.95 4.16 -17.70
CA ALA A 39 -15.57 3.98 -16.39
C ALA A 39 -15.29 5.19 -15.48
N LEU A 40 -16.19 5.45 -14.52
CA LEU A 40 -15.97 6.49 -13.52
C LEU A 40 -14.75 6.13 -12.65
N THR A 41 -13.92 7.12 -12.32
CA THR A 41 -12.86 6.91 -11.33
C THR A 41 -13.50 6.74 -9.96
N ARG A 42 -13.18 5.66 -9.24
CA ARG A 42 -13.65 5.50 -7.86
C ARG A 42 -12.79 6.39 -6.98
N ASP A 43 -13.41 7.44 -6.44
CA ASP A 43 -12.83 8.20 -5.34
C ASP A 43 -13.36 7.65 -4.02
N LEU A 44 -12.48 7.23 -3.13
CA LEU A 44 -12.86 6.87 -1.76
C LEU A 44 -13.11 8.12 -0.89
N GLY A 45 -12.82 9.31 -1.43
CA GLY A 45 -13.38 10.60 -1.02
C GLY A 45 -12.84 11.17 0.30
N PRO A 46 -13.14 12.46 0.59
CA PRO A 46 -12.76 13.21 1.79
C PRO A 46 -13.57 12.82 3.03
N GLY A 47 -13.74 11.52 3.26
CA GLY A 47 -14.43 10.94 4.41
C GLY A 47 -13.53 10.79 5.64
N GLU A 48 -13.88 9.86 6.54
CA GLU A 48 -13.05 9.50 7.69
C GLU A 48 -11.70 8.91 7.20
N PRO A 49 -10.56 9.30 7.78
CA PRO A 49 -9.26 8.74 7.43
C PRO A 49 -9.25 7.21 7.55
N ILE A 50 -8.96 6.55 6.42
CA ILE A 50 -8.77 5.11 6.38
C ILE A 50 -7.44 4.80 7.08
N SER A 51 -7.53 4.28 8.30
CA SER A 51 -6.35 3.92 9.09
C SER A 51 -5.62 2.73 8.46
N LEU A 52 -4.41 2.96 7.94
CA LEU A 52 -3.52 1.93 7.41
C LEU A 52 -2.44 1.60 8.45
N LEU A 53 -2.24 0.31 8.72
CA LEU A 53 -1.11 -0.16 9.53
C LEU A 53 -0.03 -0.71 8.60
N VAL A 54 1.16 -0.14 8.67
CA VAL A 54 2.39 -0.74 8.13
C VAL A 54 3.35 -0.93 9.30
N GLN A 55 3.82 -2.16 9.50
CA GLN A 55 4.74 -2.49 10.59
C GLN A 55 5.82 -3.46 10.15
N CYS A 56 6.99 -3.35 10.78
CA CYS A 56 8.06 -4.34 10.68
C CYS A 56 7.91 -5.37 11.80
N THR A 57 7.85 -6.65 11.45
CA THR A 57 7.80 -7.75 12.42
C THR A 57 9.19 -8.29 12.77
N GLU A 58 10.17 -8.05 11.90
CA GLU A 58 11.55 -8.52 12.04
C GLU A 58 12.55 -7.42 11.66
N VAL A 59 13.81 -7.62 12.05
CA VAL A 59 14.91 -6.71 11.71
C VAL A 59 15.41 -7.02 10.31
N PHE A 60 15.59 -5.99 9.48
CA PHE A 60 16.24 -6.13 8.18
C PHE A 60 17.77 -6.22 8.35
N ALA A 61 18.36 -7.34 7.95
CA ALA A 61 19.80 -7.57 8.10
C ALA A 61 20.66 -6.91 6.99
N THR A 62 20.10 -6.68 5.81
CA THR A 62 20.88 -6.35 4.60
C THR A 62 20.49 -5.04 3.91
N LEU A 63 19.46 -4.33 4.39
CA LEU A 63 19.03 -3.06 3.79
C LEU A 63 19.69 -1.86 4.48
N THR A 64 19.86 -0.77 3.72
CA THR A 64 20.30 0.54 4.24
C THR A 64 19.10 1.42 4.60
N SER A 65 18.08 1.42 3.75
CA SER A 65 16.81 2.09 3.99
C SER A 65 15.66 1.37 3.28
N LEU A 66 14.45 1.59 3.77
CA LEU A 66 13.20 1.14 3.16
C LEU A 66 12.28 2.34 2.96
N THR A 67 11.71 2.44 1.76
CA THR A 67 10.62 3.37 1.47
C THR A 67 9.37 2.55 1.21
N VAL A 68 8.31 2.85 1.94
CA VAL A 68 6.98 2.26 1.70
C VAL A 68 6.13 3.31 0.99
N THR A 69 5.51 2.91 -0.12
CA THR A 69 4.56 3.73 -0.87
C THR A 69 3.20 3.06 -0.90
N LEU A 70 2.14 3.87 -0.78
CA LEU A 70 0.78 3.45 -1.06
C LEU A 70 0.42 3.92 -2.45
N GLU A 71 0.07 2.99 -3.33
CA GLU A 71 -0.12 3.26 -4.76
C GLU A 71 -1.42 2.61 -5.26
N THR A 72 -2.06 3.26 -6.24
CA THR A 72 -3.14 2.66 -7.02
C THR A 72 -2.71 2.53 -8.47
N SER A 73 -3.13 1.48 -9.17
CA SER A 73 -2.89 1.34 -10.61
C SER A 73 -4.08 0.69 -11.29
N ASP A 74 -4.23 0.96 -12.58
CA ASP A 74 -5.18 0.27 -13.45
C ASP A 74 -4.73 -1.16 -13.81
N ALA A 75 -3.46 -1.50 -13.53
CA ALA A 75 -2.88 -2.81 -13.78
C ALA A 75 -2.43 -3.47 -12.48
N THR A 76 -2.68 -4.78 -12.34
CA THR A 76 -2.36 -5.58 -11.15
C THR A 76 -0.86 -5.62 -10.82
N ASN A 77 0.00 -5.28 -11.77
CA ASN A 77 1.46 -5.20 -11.59
C ASN A 77 1.98 -3.78 -11.33
N LEU A 78 1.10 -2.80 -11.06
CA LEU A 78 1.46 -1.41 -10.80
C LEU A 78 2.26 -0.72 -11.92
N THR A 79 2.10 -1.14 -13.18
CA THR A 79 2.83 -0.54 -14.33
C THR A 79 2.40 0.89 -14.67
N SER A 80 1.21 1.31 -14.23
CA SER A 80 0.70 2.68 -14.31
C SER A 80 0.30 3.17 -12.92
N SER A 81 1.22 3.10 -11.96
CA SER A 81 0.89 3.45 -10.57
C SER A 81 0.81 4.96 -10.35
N ARG A 82 -0.12 5.34 -9.47
CA ARG A 82 -0.20 6.66 -8.87
C ARG A 82 0.09 6.52 -7.38
N VAL A 83 1.15 7.17 -6.92
CA VAL A 83 1.53 7.22 -5.51
C VAL A 83 0.60 8.19 -4.77
N HIS A 84 -0.01 7.72 -3.68
CA HIS A 84 -0.86 8.52 -2.80
C HIS A 84 -0.18 8.87 -1.48
N TRP A 85 0.70 8.00 -0.99
CA TRP A 85 1.47 8.22 0.22
C TRP A 85 2.87 7.61 0.11
N SER A 86 3.84 8.21 0.78
CA SER A 86 5.19 7.67 0.93
C SER A 86 5.69 7.92 2.35
N SER A 87 6.34 6.92 2.94
CA SER A 87 7.02 7.05 4.23
C SER A 87 8.28 7.91 4.17
N GLY A 88 8.81 8.17 2.97
CA GLY A 88 10.21 8.55 2.80
C GLY A 88 11.16 7.41 3.14
N ALA A 89 12.47 7.65 2.96
CA ALA A 89 13.50 6.66 3.24
C ALA A 89 13.68 6.50 4.76
N VAL A 90 13.21 5.36 5.31
CA VAL A 90 13.42 5.01 6.71
C VAL A 90 14.69 4.17 6.82
N ALA A 91 15.65 4.62 7.64
CA ALA A 91 16.92 3.92 7.83
C ALA A 91 16.72 2.55 8.48
N ALA A 92 17.49 1.55 8.07
CA ALA A 92 17.39 0.19 8.59
C ALA A 92 17.58 0.09 10.12
N ALA A 93 18.35 1.01 10.72
CA ALA A 93 18.52 1.09 12.17
C ALA A 93 17.20 1.36 12.93
N SER A 94 16.21 1.98 12.28
CA SER A 94 14.87 2.20 12.86
C SER A 94 13.90 1.04 12.59
N LEU A 95 14.21 0.18 11.61
CA LEU A 95 13.36 -0.95 11.20
C LEU A 95 13.61 -2.16 12.10
N ILE A 96 13.19 -2.03 13.35
CA ILE A 96 13.18 -3.12 14.32
C ILE A 96 11.81 -3.80 14.40
N ALA A 97 11.77 -4.99 15.01
CA ALA A 97 10.51 -5.66 15.32
C ALA A 97 9.60 -4.73 16.15
N GLY A 98 8.38 -4.49 15.65
CA GLY A 98 7.41 -3.59 16.26
C GLY A 98 7.48 -2.13 15.79
N TYR A 99 8.41 -1.78 14.89
CA TYR A 99 8.41 -0.46 14.27
C TYR A 99 7.15 -0.29 13.41
N LYS A 100 6.44 0.82 13.62
CA LYS A 100 5.23 1.19 12.87
C LYS A 100 5.52 2.44 12.09
N PHE A 101 5.24 2.41 10.79
CA PHE A 101 5.39 3.61 9.98
C PHE A 101 4.29 4.61 10.37
N PRO A 102 4.63 5.90 10.50
CA PRO A 102 3.64 6.94 10.74
C PRO A 102 2.82 7.14 9.47
N VAL A 103 1.70 6.44 9.35
CA VAL A 103 0.74 6.67 8.27
C VAL A 103 -0.25 7.74 8.74
N ILE A 104 -0.50 8.74 7.88
CA ILE A 104 -1.41 9.86 8.11
C ILE A 104 -2.86 9.48 7.84
#